data_AF-A0A945VXZ9-F1
#
_entry.id   AF-A0A945VXZ9-F1
#
_cell.length_a   1.000
_cell.length_b   1.000
_cell.length_c   1.000
_cell.angle_alpha   90.00
_cell.angle_beta   90.00
_cell.angle_gamma   90.00
#
_symmetry.space_group_name_H-M   'P 1'
#
loop_
_entity.id
_entity.type
_entity.pdbx_description
1 polymer ?
#
loop_
_entity_poly.entity_id
_entity_poly.type
_entity_poly.pdbx_seq_one_letter_code
_entity_poly.pdbx_strand_id
1 'polypeptide(L)'
;MFISWSTYSNGLEEFEGQDVKVYMEFDGKVTHTTLDLISTYKFGGMTLAMFSNVVMPEEFLNIIRNSKNLIVAFSTKNNLTKVLDIQNDTFNIEGFTKAYDKAQSQCMQ
;
A
#
# COMPACT_ATOMS: atom_id res chain seq x y z
N MET A 1 -7.27 2.13 -2.54
CA MET A 1 -6.14 2.03 -1.58
C MET A 1 -5.13 3.11 -1.92
N PHE A 2 -4.45 3.65 -0.92
CA PHE A 2 -3.34 4.58 -1.11
C PHE A 2 -2.14 4.10 -0.28
N ILE A 3 -0.95 4.04 -0.89
CA ILE A 3 0.30 3.67 -0.22
C ILE A 3 1.35 4.74 -0.56
N SER A 4 1.96 5.32 0.46
CA SER A 4 3.16 6.15 0.29
C SER A 4 4.39 5.36 0.70
N TRP A 5 5.44 5.39 -0.11
CA TRP A 5 6.69 4.67 0.15
C TRP A 5 7.88 5.56 -0.12
N SER A 6 8.91 5.50 0.71
CA SER A 6 10.09 6.33 0.54
C SER A 6 11.34 5.53 0.18
N THR A 7 12.23 6.17 -0.55
CA THR A 7 13.57 5.66 -0.83
C THR A 7 14.59 6.80 -0.88
N TYR A 8 15.84 6.51 -0.55
CA TYR A 8 17.01 7.37 -0.75
C TYR A 8 17.64 7.19 -2.13
N SER A 9 17.18 6.19 -2.91
CA SER A 9 17.60 5.99 -4.28
C SER A 9 16.92 7.00 -5.22
N ASN A 10 17.65 7.38 -6.28
CA ASN A 10 17.16 8.26 -7.33
C ASN A 10 16.59 7.45 -8.51
N GLY A 11 15.83 8.10 -9.39
CA GLY A 11 15.34 7.52 -10.64
C GLY A 11 13.95 6.89 -10.54
N LEU A 12 13.28 7.02 -9.39
CA LEU A 12 11.92 6.53 -9.22
C LEU A 12 10.92 7.32 -10.08
N GLU A 13 11.23 8.59 -10.36
CA GLU A 13 10.46 9.48 -11.25
C GLU A 13 10.34 8.94 -12.69
N GLU A 14 11.29 8.13 -13.16
CA GLU A 14 11.26 7.53 -14.50
C GLU A 14 10.19 6.45 -14.65
N PHE A 15 9.65 5.98 -13.53
CA PHE A 15 8.63 4.92 -13.48
C PHE A 15 7.22 5.45 -13.19
N GLU A 16 7.01 6.77 -13.15
CA GLU A 16 5.66 7.33 -13.00
C GLU A 16 4.72 6.84 -14.12
N GLY A 17 3.50 6.47 -13.74
CA GLY A 17 2.51 5.83 -14.61
C GLY A 17 2.74 4.34 -14.84
N GLN A 18 3.77 3.72 -14.26
CA GLN A 18 3.97 2.28 -14.32
C GLN A 18 3.30 1.55 -13.15
N ASP A 19 2.84 0.35 -13.48
CA ASP A 19 2.17 -0.56 -12.57
C ASP A 19 3.17 -1.42 -11.80
N VAL A 20 2.84 -1.70 -10.54
CA VAL A 20 3.59 -2.61 -9.68
C VAL A 20 2.69 -3.59 -8.97
N LYS A 21 3.08 -4.88 -9.01
CA LYS A 21 2.41 -5.92 -8.23
C LYS A 21 2.84 -5.83 -6.76
N VAL A 22 1.85 -5.71 -5.89
CA VAL A 22 2.02 -5.64 -4.43
C VAL A 22 1.30 -6.81 -3.79
N TYR A 23 2.02 -7.55 -2.96
CA TYR A 23 1.50 -8.61 -2.12
C TYR A 23 1.14 -8.04 -0.76
N MET A 24 0.02 -8.47 -0.22
CA MET A 24 -0.48 -8.03 1.07
C MET A 24 -0.83 -9.25 1.90
N GLU A 25 -0.28 -9.33 3.10
CA GLU A 25 -0.60 -10.37 4.06
C GLU A 25 -1.36 -9.78 5.24
N PHE A 26 -2.52 -10.35 5.52
CA PHE A 26 -3.42 -9.96 6.60
C PHE A 26 -3.54 -11.12 7.59
N ASP A 27 -2.79 -11.06 8.68
CA ASP A 27 -2.71 -12.10 9.71
C ASP A 27 -2.63 -13.54 9.13
N GLY A 28 -1.71 -13.76 8.18
CA GLY A 28 -1.49 -15.04 7.50
C GLY A 28 -2.29 -15.26 6.21
N LYS A 29 -3.26 -14.39 5.87
CA LYS A 29 -3.98 -14.45 4.59
C LYS A 29 -3.27 -13.59 3.55
N VAL A 30 -2.73 -14.22 2.51
CA VAL A 30 -2.04 -13.52 1.42
C VAL A 30 -2.99 -13.21 0.27
N THR A 31 -2.96 -11.98 -0.19
CA THR A 31 -3.61 -11.51 -1.42
C THR A 31 -2.64 -10.61 -2.19
N HIS A 32 -3.01 -10.20 -3.40
CA HIS A 32 -2.20 -9.28 -4.17
C HIS A 32 -3.05 -8.34 -5.00
N THR A 33 -2.50 -7.17 -5.29
CA THR A 33 -3.08 -6.21 -6.23
C THR A 33 -1.99 -5.62 -7.11
N THR A 34 -2.41 -4.94 -8.16
CA THR A 34 -1.55 -4.02 -8.90
C THR A 34 -1.83 -2.60 -8.42
N LEU A 35 -0.79 -1.79 -8.23
CA LEU A 35 -0.89 -0.36 -7.92
C LEU A 35 -0.11 0.42 -8.97
N ASP A 36 -0.53 1.64 -9.23
CA ASP A 36 0.15 2.52 -10.18
C ASP A 36 1.00 3.51 -9.38
N LEU A 37 2.24 3.74 -9.83
CA LEU A 37 3.05 4.85 -9.32
C LEU A 37 2.50 6.16 -9.89
N ILE A 38 1.63 6.83 -9.15
CA ILE A 38 0.91 8.00 -9.64
C ILE A 38 1.75 9.28 -9.61
N SER A 39 2.73 9.36 -8.71
CA SER A 39 3.61 10.53 -8.57
C SER A 39 4.77 10.25 -7.63
N THR A 40 5.84 11.01 -7.80
CA THR A 40 7.01 11.07 -6.92
C THR A 40 7.28 12.51 -6.46
N TYR A 41 7.79 12.65 -5.24
CA TYR A 41 8.17 13.94 -4.66
C TYR A 41 9.54 13.85 -4.03
N LYS A 42 10.42 14.80 -4.34
CA LYS A 42 11.71 14.95 -3.65
C LYS A 42 11.48 15.69 -2.35
N PHE A 43 11.88 15.09 -1.23
CA PHE A 43 11.81 15.69 0.09
C PHE A 43 13.17 15.56 0.77
N GLY A 44 13.99 16.61 0.70
CA GLY A 44 15.38 16.52 1.16
C GLY A 44 16.18 15.48 0.35
N GLY A 45 16.84 14.55 1.03
CA GLY A 45 17.65 13.49 0.40
C GLY A 45 16.87 12.21 0.04
N MET A 46 15.54 12.22 0.13
CA MET A 46 14.68 11.08 -0.15
C MET A 46 13.65 11.41 -1.24
N THR A 47 13.23 10.38 -1.96
CA THR A 47 12.11 10.40 -2.90
C THR A 47 10.93 9.68 -2.27
N LEU A 48 9.79 10.36 -2.18
CA LEU A 48 8.52 9.81 -1.75
C LEU A 48 7.71 9.41 -2.98
N ALA A 49 7.41 8.13 -3.13
CA ALA A 49 6.48 7.61 -4.11
C ALA A 49 5.07 7.50 -3.55
N MET A 50 4.10 7.85 -4.37
CA MET A 50 2.68 7.67 -4.12
C MET A 50 2.15 6.59 -5.05
N PHE A 51 1.65 5.50 -4.47
CA PHE A 51 1.02 4.40 -5.18
C PHE A 51 -0.49 4.41 -4.90
N SER A 52 -1.30 4.28 -5.95
CA SER A 52 -2.75 4.33 -5.83
C SER A 52 -3.44 3.53 -6.94
N ASN A 53 -4.72 3.82 -7.17
CA ASN A 53 -5.57 3.32 -8.25
C ASN A 53 -6.13 1.89 -8.07
N VAL A 54 -6.38 1.48 -6.83
CA VAL A 54 -7.09 0.22 -6.54
C VAL A 54 -8.49 0.47 -6.01
N VAL A 55 -9.47 -0.05 -6.75
CA VAL A 55 -10.82 -0.34 -6.24
C VAL A 55 -10.70 -1.57 -5.34
N MET A 56 -10.91 -1.38 -4.04
CA MET A 56 -10.92 -2.49 -3.09
C MET A 56 -12.25 -3.24 -3.22
N PRO A 57 -12.26 -4.52 -3.60
CA PRO A 57 -13.49 -5.30 -3.58
C PRO A 57 -13.98 -5.50 -2.14
N GLU A 58 -15.26 -5.79 -1.96
CA GLU A 58 -15.87 -5.97 -0.64
C GLU A 58 -15.20 -7.07 0.20
N GLU A 59 -14.77 -8.15 -0.45
CA GLU A 59 -13.98 -9.21 0.19
C GLU A 59 -12.69 -8.67 0.82
N PHE A 60 -12.01 -7.75 0.14
CA PHE A 60 -10.79 -7.13 0.64
C PHE A 60 -11.07 -6.23 1.85
N LEU A 61 -12.18 -5.49 1.83
CA LEU A 61 -12.62 -4.71 3.00
C LEU A 61 -12.91 -5.62 4.20
N ASN A 62 -13.56 -6.76 3.97
CA ASN A 62 -13.83 -7.74 5.04
C ASN A 62 -12.54 -8.33 5.62
N ILE A 63 -11.51 -8.56 4.80
CA ILE A 63 -10.20 -9.01 5.29
C ILE A 63 -9.57 -7.93 6.18
N ILE A 64 -9.45 -6.68 5.70
CA ILE A 64 -8.83 -5.59 6.47
C ILE A 64 -9.54 -5.40 7.82
N ARG A 65 -10.89 -5.38 7.84
CA ARG A 65 -11.67 -5.18 9.07
C ARG A 65 -11.33 -6.19 10.16
N ASN A 66 -11.06 -7.43 9.77
CA ASN A 66 -10.84 -8.53 10.70
C ASN A 66 -9.35 -8.74 11.02
N SER A 67 -8.48 -7.85 10.55
CA SER A 67 -7.04 -7.98 10.72
C SER A 67 -6.42 -6.88 11.56
N LYS A 68 -5.34 -7.23 12.25
CA LYS A 68 -4.56 -6.31 13.09
C LYS A 68 -3.24 -5.91 12.45
N ASN A 69 -2.68 -6.82 11.66
CA ASN A 69 -1.41 -6.61 10.98
C ASN A 69 -1.60 -6.70 9.47
N LEU A 70 -0.87 -5.84 8.76
CA LEU A 70 -0.75 -5.85 7.32
C LEU A 70 0.75 -5.87 6.98
N ILE A 71 1.21 -6.90 6.29
CA ILE A 71 2.53 -6.89 5.65
C ILE A 71 2.32 -6.50 4.19
N VAL A 72 2.99 -5.45 3.74
CA VAL A 72 3.01 -5.02 2.34
C VAL A 72 4.35 -5.43 1.74
N ALA A 73 4.36 -6.11 0.61
CA ALA A 73 5.58 -6.51 -0.09
C ALA A 73 5.49 -6.24 -1.60
N PHE A 74 6.46 -5.50 -2.14
CA PHE A 74 6.58 -5.23 -3.56
C PHE A 74 7.21 -6.42 -4.30
N SER A 75 6.72 -6.72 -5.51
CA SER A 75 7.30 -7.80 -6.32
C SER A 75 8.67 -7.42 -6.86
N THR A 76 9.71 -8.16 -6.47
CA THR A 76 11.12 -7.90 -6.83
C THR A 76 11.47 -8.08 -8.31
N LYS A 77 10.52 -8.53 -9.13
CA LYS A 77 10.73 -8.76 -10.57
C LYS A 77 10.63 -7.47 -11.40
N ASN A 78 10.10 -6.38 -10.84
CA ASN A 78 9.91 -5.12 -11.54
C ASN A 78 11.12 -4.18 -11.35
N ASN A 79 11.59 -3.51 -12.42
CA ASN A 79 12.68 -2.54 -12.34
C ASN A 79 12.38 -1.38 -11.39
N LEU A 80 11.12 -0.90 -11.34
CA LEU A 80 10.65 0.09 -10.36
C LEU A 80 10.98 -0.34 -8.93
N THR A 81 10.64 -1.57 -8.58
CA THR A 81 10.80 -2.08 -7.20
C THR A 81 12.25 -2.31 -6.79
N LYS A 82 13.17 -2.42 -7.75
CA LYS A 82 14.61 -2.55 -7.47
C LYS A 82 15.21 -1.23 -6.99
N VAL A 83 14.56 -0.10 -7.28
CA VAL A 83 14.97 1.23 -6.81
C VAL A 83 14.56 1.43 -5.35
N LEU A 84 13.58 0.69 -4.84
CA LEU A 84 13.13 0.82 -3.45
C LEU A 84 14.15 0.19 -2.49
N ASP A 85 14.64 0.96 -1.51
CA ASP A 85 15.58 0.45 -0.49
C ASP A 85 14.92 -0.61 0.42
N ILE A 86 13.63 -0.41 0.71
CA ILE A 86 12.81 -1.33 1.50
C ILE A 86 11.71 -1.87 0.61
N GLN A 87 11.68 -3.20 0.43
CA GLN A 87 10.73 -3.86 -0.46
C GLN A 87 9.53 -4.46 0.27
N ASN A 88 9.57 -4.53 1.60
CA ASN A 88 8.44 -4.93 2.41
C ASN A 88 8.44 -4.21 3.76
N ASP A 89 7.26 -4.00 4.32
CA ASP A 89 7.10 -3.41 5.66
C ASP A 89 5.81 -3.92 6.31
N THR A 90 5.73 -3.79 7.64
CA THR A 90 4.61 -4.24 8.46
C THR A 90 3.89 -3.06 9.10
N PHE A 91 2.58 -3.03 8.96
CA PHE A 91 1.70 -1.98 9.46
C PHE A 91 0.74 -2.56 10.50
N ASN A 92 0.58 -1.84 11.62
CA ASN A 92 -0.52 -2.06 12.53
C ASN A 92 -1.76 -1.33 12.00
N ILE A 93 -2.83 -2.08 11.73
CA ILE A 93 -4.08 -1.58 11.16
C ILE A 93 -5.26 -1.64 12.13
N GLU A 94 -5.03 -1.90 13.43
CA GLU A 94 -6.10 -1.98 14.44
C GLU A 94 -6.93 -0.68 14.52
N GLY A 95 -6.29 0.46 14.25
CA GLY A 95 -6.98 1.77 14.18
C GLY A 95 -8.01 1.85 13.05
N PHE A 96 -7.78 1.17 11.93
CA PHE A 96 -8.71 1.14 10.81
C PHE A 96 -10.01 0.43 11.19
N THR A 97 -9.92 -0.74 11.82
CA THR A 97 -11.11 -1.49 12.28
C THR A 97 -11.98 -0.65 13.20
N LYS A 98 -11.37 0.00 14.21
CA LYS A 98 -12.10 0.87 15.14
C LYS A 98 -12.77 2.06 14.45
N ALA A 99 -12.09 2.68 13.50
CA ALA A 99 -12.64 3.79 12.73
C ALA A 99 -13.81 3.33 11.82
N TYR A 100 -13.67 2.16 11.20
CA TYR A 100 -14.70 1.57 10.36
C TYR A 100 -15.99 1.26 11.15
N ASP A 101 -15.88 0.58 12.30
CA ASP A 101 -17.03 0.23 13.15
C ASP A 101 -17.78 1.48 13.61
N LYS A 102 -17.03 2.53 13.98
CA LYS A 102 -17.62 3.82 14.33
C LYS A 102 -18.37 4.44 13.15
N ALA A 103 -17.77 4.47 11.96
CA ALA A 103 -18.44 5.00 10.76
C ALA A 103 -19.73 4.24 10.43
N GLN A 104 -19.72 2.91 10.51
CA GLN A 104 -20.89 2.08 10.25
C GLN A 104 -22.04 2.37 11.25
N SER A 105 -21.70 2.55 12.53
CA SER A 105 -22.71 2.89 13.55
C SER A 105 -23.41 4.23 13.30
N GLN A 106 -22.73 5.19 12.65
CA GLN A 106 -23.28 6.50 12.32
C GLN A 106 -24.17 6.46 11.06
N CYS A 107 -23.91 5.54 10.12
CA CYS A 107 -24.70 5.39 8.90
C CYS A 107 -26.02 4.61 9.11
N MET A 108 -26.17 3.92 10.24
CA MET A 108 -27.38 3.16 10.59
C MET A 108 -28.30 3.88 11.59
N GLN A 109 -28.04 5.17 11.86
CA GLN A 109 -28.94 6.10 12.56
C GLN A 109 -29.81 6.85 11.58
#